data_AF-A0A0P6X4M6-F1
#
_entry.id   AF-A0A0P6X4M6-F1
#
_cell.length_a   1.000
_cell.length_b   1.000
_cell.length_c   1.000
_cell.angle_alpha   90.00
_cell.angle_beta   90.00
_cell.angle_gamma   90.00
#
_symmetry.space_group_name_H-M   'P 1'
#
loop_
_entity.id
_entity.type
_entity.pdbx_description
1 polymer ?
#
loop_
_entity_poly.entity_id
_entity_poly.type
_entity_poly.pdbx_seq_one_letter_code
_entity_poly.pdbx_strand_id
1 'polypeptide(L)'
;MEIEIDAREFSVVAAIVAVNVLILLGVLGWLFTPEGGKVLTYAEWQIHKAERAYRQELRDLQKTCEEMAALLDKPLDPLRVQVAADRILNEMAKGGQAVLQPQREAVAAAAQALRNWAMGDSRERAVEAVAEASRRVAEVSGGSLP
;
A
#
# COMPACT_ATOMS: atom_id res chain seq x y z
N MET A 1 6.00 5.82 -54.20
CA MET A 1 7.24 5.69 -53.41
C MET A 1 7.14 4.33 -52.75
N GLU A 2 7.58 3.30 -53.47
CA GLU A 2 7.52 1.91 -53.02
C GLU A 2 8.81 1.64 -52.25
N ILE A 3 8.69 1.29 -50.97
CA ILE A 3 9.83 0.90 -50.15
C ILE A 3 10.09 -0.57 -50.48
N GLU A 4 10.95 -0.84 -51.47
CA GLU A 4 11.56 -2.15 -51.63
C GLU A 4 12.44 -2.42 -50.40
N ILE A 5 11.86 -3.07 -49.39
CA ILE A 5 12.64 -3.58 -48.26
C ILE A 5 13.35 -4.83 -48.77
N ASP A 6 14.64 -4.70 -49.04
CA ASP A 6 15.52 -5.83 -49.33
C ASP A 6 15.43 -6.84 -48.18
N ALA A 7 14.98 -8.06 -48.49
CA ALA A 7 14.75 -9.13 -47.51
C ALA A 7 16.01 -9.44 -46.68
N ARG A 8 17.19 -9.12 -47.22
CA ARG A 8 18.48 -9.28 -46.55
C ARG A 8 18.66 -8.27 -45.41
N GLU A 9 18.31 -7.00 -45.62
CA GLU A 9 18.35 -5.96 -44.58
C GLU A 9 17.32 -6.23 -43.47
N PHE A 10 16.12 -6.71 -43.83
CA PHE A 10 15.11 -7.09 -42.84
C PHE A 10 15.58 -8.21 -41.91
N SER A 11 16.31 -9.21 -42.44
CA SER A 11 16.85 -10.31 -41.63
C SER A 11 17.94 -9.87 -40.65
N VAL A 12 18.78 -8.91 -41.05
CA VAL A 12 19.83 -8.35 -40.19
C VAL A 12 19.22 -7.50 -39.08
N VAL A 13 18.22 -6.67 -39.40
CA VAL A 13 17.50 -5.86 -38.41
C VAL A 13 16.75 -6.76 -37.43
N ALA A 14 16.08 -7.80 -37.90
CA ALA A 14 15.40 -8.77 -37.05
C ALA A 14 16.37 -9.51 -36.12
N ALA A 15 17.55 -9.89 -36.61
CA ALA A 15 18.59 -10.52 -35.80
C ALA A 15 19.13 -9.57 -34.71
N ILE A 16 19.35 -8.29 -35.04
CA ILE A 16 19.80 -7.28 -34.07
C ILE A 16 18.73 -7.05 -33.00
N VAL A 17 17.46 -6.94 -33.38
CA VAL A 17 16.34 -6.80 -32.43
C VAL A 17 16.25 -8.04 -31.53
N ALA A 18 16.35 -9.24 -32.10
CA ALA A 18 16.33 -10.48 -31.32
C ALA A 18 17.47 -10.55 -30.30
N VAL A 19 18.69 -10.17 -30.69
CA VAL A 19 19.84 -10.12 -29.78
C VAL A 19 19.63 -9.09 -28.67
N ASN A 20 19.11 -7.90 -28.99
CA ASN A 20 18.80 -6.89 -27.97
C ASN A 20 17.72 -7.36 -26.99
N VAL A 21 16.69 -8.05 -27.47
CA VAL A 21 15.65 -8.66 -26.61
C VAL A 21 16.26 -9.71 -25.68
N LEU A 22 17.18 -10.55 -26.18
CA LEU A 22 17.89 -11.55 -25.36
C LEU A 22 18.78 -10.90 -24.30
N ILE A 23 19.49 -9.83 -24.65
CA ILE A 23 20.32 -9.06 -23.69
C ILE A 23 19.45 -8.40 -22.64
N LEU A 24 18.33 -7.78 -23.03
CA LEU A 24 17.38 -7.17 -22.09
C LEU A 24 16.78 -8.21 -21.15
N LEU A 25 16.41 -9.39 -21.65
CA LEU A 25 15.94 -10.50 -20.81
C LEU A 25 17.01 -11.00 -19.85
N GLY A 26 18.27 -11.09 -20.28
CA GLY A 26 19.40 -11.47 -19.43
C GLY A 26 19.68 -10.45 -18.33
N VAL A 27 19.68 -9.15 -18.66
CA VAL A 27 19.87 -8.06 -17.69
C VAL A 27 18.68 -7.96 -16.73
N LEU A 28 17.45 -8.13 -17.23
CA LEU A 28 16.25 -8.11 -16.39
C LEU A 28 16.23 -9.32 -15.45
N GLY A 29 16.65 -10.49 -15.93
CA GLY A 29 16.85 -11.68 -15.11
C GLY A 29 17.92 -11.46 -14.04
N TRP A 30 19.05 -10.83 -14.38
CA TRP A 30 20.11 -10.54 -13.42
C TRP A 30 19.70 -9.50 -12.37
N LEU A 31 19.03 -8.42 -12.78
CA LEU A 31 18.56 -7.37 -11.86
C LEU A 31 17.48 -7.87 -10.88
N PHE A 32 16.67 -8.85 -11.30
CA PHE A 32 15.63 -9.44 -10.45
C PHE A 32 16.08 -10.68 -9.68
N THR A 33 17.30 -11.18 -9.88
CA THR A 33 17.84 -12.31 -9.10
C THR A 33 18.60 -11.76 -7.90
N PRO A 34 18.13 -11.96 -6.65
CA PRO A 34 18.85 -11.51 -5.47
C PRO A 34 20.17 -12.29 -5.29
N GLU A 35 21.13 -11.69 -4.60
CA GLU A 35 22.42 -12.33 -4.25
C GLU A 35 22.18 -13.67 -3.53
N GLY A 36 22.59 -14.77 -4.18
CA GLY A 36 22.42 -16.12 -3.67
C GLY A 36 22.12 -17.20 -4.72
N GLY A 37 21.89 -16.83 -5.99
CA GLY A 37 21.75 -17.80 -7.09
C GLY A 37 20.52 -18.72 -6.99
N LYS A 38 19.59 -18.42 -6.09
CA LYS A 38 18.32 -19.13 -5.97
C LYS A 38 17.28 -18.41 -6.84
N VAL A 39 16.84 -19.07 -7.90
CA VAL A 39 15.67 -18.62 -8.66
C VAL A 39 14.49 -18.70 -7.72
N LEU A 40 13.97 -17.54 -7.31
CA LEU A 40 12.70 -17.45 -6.58
C LEU A 40 11.64 -18.15 -7.42
N THR A 41 11.10 -19.25 -6.91
CA THR A 41 9.96 -19.89 -7.55
C THR A 41 8.78 -18.90 -7.57
N TYR A 42 7.89 -19.02 -8.57
CA TYR A 42 6.74 -18.13 -8.70
C TYR A 42 5.92 -18.05 -7.40
N ALA A 43 5.85 -19.16 -6.64
CA ALA A 43 5.22 -19.20 -5.33
C ALA A 43 5.93 -18.34 -4.27
N GLU A 44 7.26 -18.44 -4.15
CA GLU A 44 8.04 -17.63 -3.21
C GLU A 44 7.97 -16.13 -3.56
N TRP A 45 7.93 -15.78 -4.85
CA TRP A 45 7.75 -14.38 -5.28
C TRP A 45 6.36 -13.83 -4.90
N GLN A 46 5.30 -14.63 -5.05
CA GLN A 46 3.95 -14.24 -4.63
C GLN A 46 3.88 -14.04 -3.11
N ILE A 47 4.54 -14.90 -2.33
CA ILE A 47 4.61 -14.78 -0.86
C ILE A 47 5.31 -13.47 -0.46
N HIS A 48 6.49 -13.17 -1.03
CA HIS A 48 7.18 -11.92 -0.73
C HIS A 48 6.39 -10.68 -1.14
N LYS A 49 5.66 -10.75 -2.27
CA LYS A 49 4.79 -9.66 -2.70
C LYS A 49 3.64 -9.45 -1.73
N ALA A 50 3.01 -10.52 -1.27
CA ALA A 50 1.93 -10.46 -0.28
C ALA A 50 2.44 -9.93 1.07
N GLU A 51 3.60 -10.38 1.54
CA GLU A 51 4.24 -9.91 2.77
C GLU A 51 4.59 -8.42 2.67
N ARG A 52 5.12 -7.97 1.53
CA ARG A 52 5.43 -6.56 1.31
C ARG A 52 4.18 -5.69 1.30
N ALA A 53 3.11 -6.15 0.65
CA ALA A 53 1.83 -5.46 0.63
C ALA A 53 1.19 -5.39 2.03
N TYR A 54 1.25 -6.48 2.79
CA TYR A 54 0.80 -6.53 4.19
C TYR A 54 1.57 -5.53 5.08
N ARG A 55 2.90 -5.54 5.04
CA ARG A 55 3.72 -4.61 5.83
C ARG A 55 3.50 -3.16 5.42
N GLN A 56 3.27 -2.90 4.13
CA GLN A 56 2.96 -1.57 3.64
C GLN A 56 1.63 -1.08 4.21
N GLU A 57 0.57 -1.88 4.08
CA GLU A 57 -0.74 -1.52 4.60
C GLU A 57 -0.73 -1.34 6.12
N LEU A 58 -0.01 -2.16 6.86
CA LEU A 58 0.11 -2.01 8.31
C LEU A 58 0.76 -0.67 8.69
N ARG A 59 1.78 -0.24 7.96
CA ARG A 59 2.40 1.08 8.16
C ARG A 59 1.45 2.22 7.82
N ASP A 60 0.67 2.07 6.75
CA ASP A 60 -0.31 3.08 6.33
C ASP A 60 -1.42 3.22 7.39
N LEU A 61 -1.89 2.10 7.98
CA LEU A 61 -2.84 2.11 9.10
C LEU A 61 -2.26 2.76 10.36
N GLN A 62 -1.02 2.46 10.73
CA GLN A 62 -0.34 3.09 11.88
C GLN A 62 -0.23 4.60 11.68
N LYS A 63 0.26 5.03 10.52
CA LYS A 63 0.36 6.44 10.17
C LYS A 63 -0.99 7.14 10.21
N THR A 64 -2.05 6.47 9.75
CA THR A 64 -3.41 7.02 9.79
C THR A 64 -3.88 7.24 11.23
N CYS A 65 -3.62 6.30 12.14
CA CYS A 65 -3.91 6.46 13.56
C CYS A 65 -3.13 7.62 14.19
N GLU A 66 -1.84 7.77 13.85
CA GLU A 66 -1.01 8.90 14.30
C GLU A 66 -1.54 10.24 13.80
N GLU A 67 -1.94 10.31 12.53
CA GLU A 67 -2.56 11.50 11.95
C GLU A 67 -3.85 11.88 12.68
N MET A 68 -4.71 10.91 13.01
CA MET A 68 -5.93 11.14 13.79
C MET A 68 -5.62 11.63 15.21
N ALA A 69 -4.63 11.05 15.89
CA ALA A 69 -4.20 11.49 17.21
C ALA A 69 -3.67 12.94 17.14
N ALA A 70 -2.86 13.28 16.13
CA ALA A 70 -2.34 14.62 15.93
C ALA A 70 -3.45 15.66 15.63
N LEU A 71 -4.59 15.25 15.08
CA LEU A 71 -5.76 16.10 14.89
C LEU A 71 -6.48 16.37 16.22
N LEU A 72 -6.53 15.39 17.12
CA LEU A 72 -7.15 15.50 18.44
C LEU A 72 -6.33 16.37 19.41
N ASP A 73 -5.00 16.39 19.28
CA ASP A 73 -4.10 17.19 20.12
C ASP A 73 -4.13 18.69 19.80
N LYS A 74 -4.59 19.05 18.60
CA LYS A 74 -4.69 20.44 18.16
C LYS A 74 -6.07 21.03 18.54
N PRO A 75 -6.17 22.37 18.70
CA PRO A 75 -7.46 23.01 18.83
C PRO A 75 -8.36 22.65 17.65
N LEU A 76 -9.66 22.47 17.93
CA LEU A 76 -10.63 22.00 16.95
C LEU A 76 -10.70 22.95 15.76
N ASP A 77 -10.35 22.43 14.59
CA ASP A 77 -10.59 23.03 13.28
C ASP A 77 -11.59 22.13 12.53
N PRO A 78 -12.91 22.45 12.57
CA PRO A 78 -13.96 21.57 12.08
C PRO A 78 -13.76 21.16 10.61
N LEU A 79 -13.34 22.11 9.77
CA LEU A 79 -13.15 21.85 8.35
C LEU A 79 -11.96 20.92 8.12
N ARG A 80 -10.83 21.18 8.78
CA ARG A 80 -9.63 20.34 8.64
C ARG A 80 -9.89 18.92 9.13
N VAL A 81 -10.61 18.77 10.24
CA VAL A 81 -10.93 17.46 10.82
C VAL A 81 -11.91 16.70 9.93
N GLN A 82 -12.95 17.35 9.39
CA GLN A 82 -13.89 16.70 8.47
C GLN A 82 -13.21 16.24 7.17
N VAL A 83 -12.40 17.09 6.54
CA VAL A 83 -11.68 16.74 5.32
C VAL A 83 -10.72 15.57 5.57
N ALA A 84 -10.01 15.57 6.69
CA ALA A 84 -9.13 14.47 7.05
C ALA A 84 -9.91 13.18 7.29
N ALA A 85 -11.02 13.23 8.03
CA ALA A 85 -11.86 12.07 8.30
C ALA A 85 -12.47 11.48 7.02
N ASP A 86 -13.00 12.32 6.12
CA ASP A 86 -13.59 11.88 4.85
C ASP A 86 -12.52 11.26 3.92
N ARG A 87 -11.30 11.83 3.91
CA ARG A 87 -10.17 11.24 3.18
C ARG A 87 -9.84 9.84 3.71
N ILE A 88 -9.77 9.68 5.04
CA ILE A 88 -9.46 8.40 5.68
C ILE A 88 -10.56 7.37 5.40
N LEU A 89 -11.83 7.75 5.52
CA LEU A 89 -12.96 6.86 5.21
C LEU A 89 -12.91 6.38 3.75
N ASN A 90 -12.64 7.27 2.81
CA ASN A 90 -12.47 6.91 1.41
C ASN A 90 -11.28 5.98 1.17
N GLU A 91 -10.19 6.14 1.91
CA GLU A 91 -9.02 5.27 1.82
C GLU A 91 -9.32 3.88 2.37
N MET A 92 -9.99 3.78 3.52
CA MET A 92 -10.41 2.50 4.09
C MET A 92 -11.42 1.77 3.20
N ALA A 93 -12.28 2.49 2.48
CA ALA A 93 -13.25 1.93 1.55
C ALA A 93 -12.63 1.33 0.28
N LYS A 94 -11.41 1.75 -0.11
CA LYS A 94 -10.70 1.16 -1.26
C LYS A 94 -10.26 -0.28 -1.00
N GLY A 95 -10.29 -0.72 0.26
CA GLY A 95 -9.92 -2.06 0.66
C GLY A 95 -8.40 -2.29 0.67
N GLY A 96 -8.02 -3.53 0.98
CA GLY A 96 -6.64 -3.94 1.15
C GLY A 96 -6.53 -5.44 1.39
N GLN A 97 -5.50 -5.88 2.08
CA GLN A 97 -5.30 -7.28 2.45
C GLN A 97 -6.47 -7.79 3.30
N ALA A 98 -7.04 -8.94 2.97
CA ALA A 98 -8.19 -9.49 3.69
C ALA A 98 -7.91 -9.70 5.19
N VAL A 99 -6.67 -10.03 5.54
CA VAL A 99 -6.22 -10.25 6.93
C VAL A 99 -6.31 -8.99 7.79
N LEU A 100 -6.15 -7.80 7.19
CA LEU A 100 -6.19 -6.51 7.88
C LEU A 100 -7.59 -5.85 7.89
N GLN A 101 -8.61 -6.56 7.43
CA GLN A 101 -9.99 -6.05 7.38
C GLN A 101 -10.52 -5.58 8.75
N PRO A 102 -10.34 -6.33 9.87
CA PRO A 102 -10.82 -5.88 11.18
C PRO A 102 -10.15 -4.59 11.66
N GLN A 103 -8.89 -4.38 11.30
CA GLN A 103 -8.12 -3.19 11.65
C GLN A 103 -8.56 -2.00 10.81
N ARG A 104 -8.80 -2.19 9.50
CA ARG A 104 -9.40 -1.15 8.64
C ARG A 104 -10.76 -0.70 9.16
N GLU A 105 -11.60 -1.64 9.60
CA GLU A 105 -12.91 -1.32 10.17
C GLU A 105 -12.79 -0.51 11.46
N ALA A 106 -11.83 -0.84 12.33
CA ALA A 106 -11.55 -0.07 13.53
C ALA A 106 -11.06 1.36 13.21
N VAL A 107 -10.16 1.51 12.23
CA VAL A 107 -9.67 2.81 11.76
C VAL A 107 -10.79 3.63 11.11
N ALA A 108 -11.68 2.99 10.34
CA ALA A 108 -12.84 3.64 9.75
C ALA A 108 -13.84 4.11 10.82
N ALA A 109 -14.09 3.28 11.85
CA ALA A 109 -14.93 3.66 12.98
C ALA A 109 -14.35 4.86 13.76
N ALA A 110 -13.03 4.88 13.96
CA ALA A 110 -12.32 6.01 14.57
C ALA A 110 -12.44 7.28 13.72
N ALA A 111 -12.26 7.19 12.40
CA ALA A 111 -12.44 8.31 11.49
C ALA A 111 -13.89 8.85 11.51
N GLN A 112 -14.89 7.97 11.60
CA GLN A 112 -16.29 8.39 11.75
C GLN A 112 -16.53 9.11 13.08
N ALA A 113 -15.97 8.62 14.20
CA ALA A 113 -16.06 9.29 15.49
C ALA A 113 -15.39 10.67 15.47
N LEU A 114 -14.24 10.78 14.80
CA LEU A 114 -13.53 12.04 14.60
C LEU A 114 -14.36 13.04 13.78
N ARG A 115 -15.03 12.56 12.74
CA ARG A 115 -15.96 13.35 11.92
C ARG A 115 -17.15 13.86 12.75
N ASN A 116 -17.72 13.00 13.60
CA ASN A 116 -18.84 13.38 14.48
C ASN A 116 -18.40 14.43 15.51
N TRP A 117 -17.20 14.29 16.09
CA TRP A 117 -16.63 15.32 16.98
C TRP A 117 -16.49 16.68 16.28
N ALA A 118 -16.05 16.69 15.02
CA ALA A 118 -15.98 17.93 14.23
C ALA A 118 -17.35 18.55 13.92
N MET A 119 -18.45 17.78 14.03
CA MET A 119 -19.82 18.29 13.92
C MET A 119 -20.42 18.72 15.27
N GLY A 120 -19.64 18.67 16.36
CA GLY A 120 -20.07 19.08 17.70
C GLY A 120 -20.42 17.95 18.66
N ASP A 121 -20.10 16.69 18.32
CA ASP A 121 -20.23 15.56 19.24
C ASP A 121 -19.07 15.53 20.28
N SER A 122 -19.11 14.58 21.22
CA SER A 122 -18.11 14.45 22.30
C SER A 122 -16.69 14.14 21.78
N ARG A 123 -15.71 14.93 22.26
CA ARG A 123 -14.28 14.71 22.00
C ARG A 123 -13.79 13.41 22.61
N GLU A 124 -14.29 13.06 23.79
CA GLU A 124 -13.91 11.87 24.55
C GLU A 124 -14.20 10.60 23.74
N ARG A 125 -15.36 10.55 23.06
CA ARG A 125 -15.70 9.42 22.17
C ARG A 125 -14.75 9.32 20.97
N ALA A 126 -14.32 10.45 20.41
CA ALA A 126 -13.34 10.44 19.32
C ALA A 126 -11.95 9.99 19.80
N VAL A 127 -11.53 10.43 20.99
CA VAL A 127 -10.26 10.00 21.61
C VAL A 127 -10.28 8.50 21.91
N GLU A 128 -11.36 7.99 22.50
CA GLU A 128 -11.51 6.57 22.82
C GLU A 128 -11.48 5.72 21.54
N ALA A 129 -12.20 6.12 20.49
CA ALA A 129 -12.22 5.39 19.23
C ALA A 129 -10.85 5.36 18.55
N VAL A 130 -10.11 6.49 18.56
CA VAL A 130 -8.73 6.54 18.01
C VAL A 130 -7.76 5.70 18.84
N ALA A 131 -7.92 5.66 20.17
CA ALA A 131 -7.10 4.82 21.05
C ALA A 131 -7.39 3.31 20.89
N GLU A 132 -8.65 2.94 20.66
CA GLU A 132 -9.05 1.57 20.34
C GLU A 132 -8.46 1.13 18.99
N ALA A 133 -8.56 1.99 17.96
CA ALA A 133 -8.00 1.71 16.63
C ALA A 133 -6.48 1.55 16.67
N SER A 134 -5.77 2.46 17.35
CA SER A 134 -4.31 2.39 17.49
C SER A 134 -3.87 1.13 18.23
N ARG A 135 -4.59 0.70 19.27
CA ARG A 135 -4.32 -0.54 20.00
C ARG A 135 -4.46 -1.77 19.09
N ARG A 136 -5.55 -1.88 18.33
CA ARG A 136 -5.78 -3.02 17.42
C ARG A 136 -4.74 -3.10 16.31
N VAL A 137 -4.31 -1.95 15.78
CA VAL A 137 -3.22 -1.90 14.80
C VAL A 137 -1.88 -2.27 15.46
N ALA A 138 -1.64 -1.82 16.69
CA ALA A 138 -0.43 -2.12 17.45
C ALA A 138 -0.31 -3.62 17.78
N GLU A 139 -1.40 -4.28 18.20
CA GLU A 139 -1.46 -5.72 18.50
C GLU A 139 -1.00 -6.57 17.32
N VAL A 140 -1.39 -6.18 16.10
CA VAL A 140 -1.04 -6.89 14.87
C VAL A 140 0.41 -6.60 14.44
N SER A 141 0.95 -5.43 14.83
CA SER A 141 2.34 -5.07 14.56
C SER A 141 3.34 -5.64 15.56
N GLY A 142 2.93 -5.81 16.82
CA GLY A 142 3.74 -6.42 17.88
C GLY A 142 3.58 -7.94 17.95
N GLY A 143 2.44 -8.46 17.49
CA GLY A 143 2.20 -9.87 17.24
C GLY A 143 2.74 -10.27 15.87
N SER A 144 4.06 -10.27 15.69
CA SER A 144 4.64 -11.05 14.60
C SER A 144 4.17 -12.49 14.77
N LEU A 145 3.36 -12.99 13.85
CA LEU A 145 3.07 -14.41 13.75
C LEU A 145 4.42 -15.17 13.74
N PRO A 146 4.55 -16.26 14.54
CA PRO A 146 5.71 -17.12 14.49
C PRO A 146 5.90 -17.76 13.11
#